data_AF-A0A7K3HJC7-F1
#
_entry.id   AF-A0A7K3HJC7-F1
#
_cell.length_a   1.000
_cell.length_b   1.000
_cell.length_c   1.000
_cell.angle_alpha   90.00
_cell.angle_beta   90.00
_cell.angle_gamma   90.00
#
_symmetry.space_group_name_H-M   'P 1'
#
loop_
_entity.id
_entity.type
_entity.pdbx_description
1 polymer ?
#
loop_
_entity_poly.entity_id
_entity_poly.type
_entity_poly.pdbx_seq_one_letter_code
_entity_poly.pdbx_strand_id
1 'polypeptide(L)'
;DRVGYAEADRAFHHALLSLSGNRQLALIGDELHRRGQTPAGRTRATGTAELLAEAAEHNALLDALSAGDTAAVEQLAREHFTAARPPRA
;
A
#
# COMPACT_ATOMS: atom_id res chain seq x y z
N ASP A 1 7.21 1.04 16.32
CA ASP A 1 6.01 0.34 16.86
C ASP A 1 4.97 0.18 15.74
N ARG A 2 3.82 -0.46 16.01
CA ARG A 2 2.79 -0.74 14.98
C ARG A 2 2.02 0.50 14.51
N VAL A 3 1.89 1.51 15.38
CA VAL A 3 1.22 2.77 15.03
C VAL A 3 2.10 3.54 14.05
N GLY A 4 3.39 3.67 14.35
CA GLY A 4 4.36 4.30 13.46
C GLY A 4 4.46 3.60 12.09
N TYR A 5 4.38 2.26 12.06
CA TYR A 5 4.35 1.53 10.79
C TYR A 5 3.10 1.86 9.96
N ALA A 6 1.92 1.88 10.58
CA ALA A 6 0.68 2.21 9.87
C ALA A 6 0.66 3.66 9.35
N GLU A 7 1.26 4.61 10.07
CA GLU A 7 1.42 5.99 9.61
C GLU A 7 2.37 6.09 8.42
N ALA A 8 3.50 5.39 8.47
CA ALA A 8 4.47 5.34 7.38
C ALA A 8 3.89 4.69 6.11
N ASP A 9 3.17 3.58 6.27
CA ASP A 9 2.47 2.87 5.19
C ASP A 9 1.43 3.77 4.50
N ARG A 10 0.65 4.52 5.28
CA ARG A 10 -0.29 5.51 4.74
C ARG A 10 0.43 6.62 3.95
N ALA A 11 1.51 7.17 4.52
CA ALA A 11 2.28 8.23 3.87
C ALA A 11 2.87 7.74 2.53
N PHE A 12 3.35 6.50 2.49
CA PHE A 12 3.83 5.85 1.27
C PHE A 12 2.74 5.78 0.19
N HIS A 13 1.55 5.23 0.52
CA HIS A 13 0.44 5.11 -0.41
C HIS A 13 -0.01 6.47 -0.97
N HIS A 14 -0.13 7.47 -0.11
CA HIS A 14 -0.49 8.83 -0.54
C HIS A 14 0.56 9.42 -1.49
N ALA A 15 1.85 9.27 -1.17
CA ALA A 15 2.95 9.74 -2.03
C ALA A 15 2.93 9.04 -3.40
N LEU A 16 2.76 7.72 -3.41
CA LEU A 16 2.67 6.92 -4.63
C LEU A 16 1.53 7.40 -5.56
N LEU A 17 0.32 7.56 -5.02
CA LEU A 17 -0.83 8.02 -5.80
C LEU A 17 -0.64 9.47 -6.28
N SER A 18 0.07 10.30 -5.52
CA SER A 18 0.37 11.68 -5.89
C SER A 18 1.27 11.78 -7.13
N LEU A 19 2.09 10.77 -7.42
CA LEU A 19 2.93 10.71 -8.63
C LEU A 19 2.10 10.66 -9.92
N SER A 20 0.84 10.22 -9.86
CA SER A 20 -0.06 10.22 -11.02
C SER A 20 -0.45 11.64 -11.50
N GLY A 21 -0.19 12.67 -10.70
CA GLY A 21 -0.70 14.03 -10.92
C GLY A 21 -2.21 14.16 -10.68
N ASN A 22 -2.92 13.06 -10.38
CA ASN A 22 -4.35 13.08 -10.11
C ASN A 22 -4.63 13.30 -8.62
N ARG A 23 -4.87 14.56 -8.26
CA ARG A 23 -5.16 14.95 -6.87
C ARG A 23 -6.41 14.27 -6.29
N GLN A 24 -7.44 14.03 -7.11
CA GLN A 24 -8.66 13.36 -6.63
C GLN A 24 -8.38 11.90 -6.27
N LEU A 25 -7.57 11.21 -7.08
CA LEU A 25 -7.14 9.84 -6.79
C LEU A 25 -6.38 9.75 -5.47
N ALA A 26 -5.42 10.65 -5.23
CA ALA A 26 -4.64 10.66 -3.99
C ALA A 26 -5.53 10.88 -2.75
N LEU A 27 -6.50 11.81 -2.83
CA LEU A 27 -7.44 12.09 -1.73
C LEU A 27 -8.36 10.90 -1.44
N ILE A 28 -8.95 10.30 -2.48
CA ILE A 28 -9.84 9.15 -2.32
C ILE A 28 -9.06 7.94 -1.80
N GLY A 29 -7.84 7.72 -2.32
CA GLY A 29 -6.97 6.63 -1.88
C GLY A 29 -6.61 6.71 -0.40
N ASP A 30 -6.19 7.89 0.09
CA ASP A 30 -5.87 8.09 1.51
C ASP A 30 -7.09 7.82 2.41
N GLU A 31 -8.25 8.32 2.02
CA GLU A 31 -9.49 8.11 2.79
C GLU A 31 -9.91 6.63 2.81
N LEU A 32 -9.79 5.91 1.69
CA LEU A 32 -10.07 4.47 1.63
C LEU A 32 -9.09 3.68 2.50
N HIS A 33 -7.80 4.00 2.41
CA HIS A 33 -6.75 3.36 3.19
C HIS A 33 -6.96 3.57 4.70
N ARG A 34 -7.29 4.80 5.12
CA ARG A 34 -7.65 5.14 6.51
C ARG A 34 -8.82 4.30 7.04
N ARG A 35 -9.85 4.06 6.22
CA ARG A 35 -11.00 3.23 6.60
C ARG A 35 -10.62 1.74 6.70
N GLY A 36 -9.80 1.24 5.77
CA GLY A 36 -9.33 -0.14 5.76
C GLY A 36 -8.42 -0.50 6.93
N GLN A 37 -7.61 0.45 7.41
CA GLN A 37 -6.69 0.29 8.55
C GLN A 37 -7.40 0.21 9.93
N THR A 38 -8.72 0.41 10.00
CA THR A 38 -9.46 0.29 11.27
C THR A 38 -9.38 -1.16 11.80
N PRO A 39 -9.40 -1.38 13.13
CA PRO A 39 -9.38 -2.74 13.70
C PRO A 39 -10.51 -3.64 13.17
N ALA A 40 -11.65 -3.05 12.82
CA ALA A 40 -12.78 -3.75 12.21
C ALA A 40 -12.60 -4.02 10.70
N GLY A 41 -11.74 -3.24 10.02
CA GLY A 41 -11.38 -3.42 8.61
C GLY A 41 -10.21 -4.40 8.41
N ARG A 42 -9.33 -4.54 9.39
CA ARG A 42 -8.25 -5.55 9.37
C ARG A 42 -8.83 -6.94 9.58
N THR A 43 -8.86 -7.73 8.51
CA THR A 43 -9.41 -9.10 8.51
C THR A 43 -8.53 -10.10 9.30
N ARG A 44 -7.32 -9.71 9.68
CA ARG A 44 -6.39 -10.53 10.48
C ARG A 44 -5.48 -9.64 11.33
N ALA A 45 -5.12 -10.12 12.53
CA ALA A 45 -4.02 -9.54 13.29
C ALA A 45 -2.71 -9.81 12.55
N THR A 46 -2.10 -8.78 11.96
CA THR A 46 -0.80 -8.89 11.28
C THR A 46 0.30 -9.14 12.31
N GLY A 47 1.01 -10.26 12.17
CA GLY A 47 2.22 -10.56 12.92
C GLY A 47 3.42 -9.82 12.32
N THR A 48 4.58 -9.95 12.96
CA THR A 48 5.81 -9.29 12.49
C THR A 48 6.25 -9.82 11.12
N ALA A 49 6.01 -11.11 10.83
CA ALA A 49 6.39 -11.71 9.55
C ALA A 49 5.56 -11.16 8.38
N GLU A 50 4.25 -10.97 8.58
CA GLU A 50 3.38 -10.36 7.57
C GLU A 50 3.75 -8.90 7.32
N LEU A 51 4.06 -8.13 8.37
CA LEU A 51 4.53 -6.74 8.21
C LEU A 51 5.86 -6.66 7.45
N LEU A 52 6.77 -7.62 7.67
CA LEU A 52 8.03 -7.67 6.94
C LEU A 52 7.83 -8.03 5.46
N ALA A 53 6.88 -8.91 5.15
CA ALA A 53 6.53 -9.24 3.77
C ALA A 53 5.92 -8.02 3.05
N GLU A 54 4.98 -7.31 3.67
CA GLU A 54 4.42 -6.06 3.14
C GLU A 54 5.51 -5.01 2.90
N ALA A 55 6.42 -4.82 3.85
CA ALA A 55 7.54 -3.88 3.70
C ALA A 55 8.49 -4.26 2.56
N ALA A 56 8.68 -5.55 2.29
CA ALA A 56 9.49 -6.02 1.16
C ALA A 56 8.83 -5.67 -0.19
N GLU A 57 7.51 -5.80 -0.29
CA GLU A 57 6.76 -5.37 -1.48
C GLU A 57 6.88 -3.87 -1.72
N HIS A 58 6.78 -3.03 -0.67
CA HIS A 58 6.97 -1.58 -0.80
C HIS A 58 8.36 -1.22 -1.30
N ASN A 59 9.40 -1.88 -0.79
CA ASN A 59 10.78 -1.64 -1.24
C ASN A 59 10.95 -2.03 -2.72
N ALA A 60 10.41 -3.17 -3.15
CA ALA A 60 10.46 -3.58 -4.56
C ALA A 60 9.79 -2.54 -5.49
N LEU A 61 8.68 -1.94 -5.03
CA LEU A 61 8.00 -0.88 -5.79
C LEU A 61 8.81 0.42 -5.84
N LEU A 62 9.50 0.78 -4.75
CA LEU A 62 10.42 1.93 -4.72
C LEU A 62 11.63 1.72 -5.64
N ASP A 63 12.18 0.52 -5.68
CA ASP A 63 13.30 0.17 -6.56
C ASP A 63 12.88 0.30 -8.03
N ALA A 64 11.71 -0.22 -8.39
CA ALA A 64 11.16 -0.11 -9.75
C ALA A 64 10.90 1.35 -10.16
N LEU A 65 10.32 2.15 -9.26
CA LEU A 65 10.13 3.59 -9.47
C LEU A 65 11.47 4.32 -9.66
N SER A 66 12.46 4.01 -8.83
CA SER A 66 13.79 4.63 -8.89
C SER A 66 14.54 4.26 -10.16
N ALA A 67 14.33 3.05 -10.68
CA ALA A 67 14.85 2.59 -11.97
C ALA A 67 14.06 3.13 -13.18
N GLY A 68 12.88 3.71 -12.95
CA GLY A 68 11.98 4.17 -14.02
C GLY A 68 11.30 3.03 -14.79
N ASP A 69 11.26 1.81 -14.24
CA ASP A 69 10.62 0.66 -14.86
C ASP A 69 9.11 0.68 -14.63
N THR A 70 8.40 1.38 -15.51
CA THR A 70 6.95 1.58 -15.39
C THR A 70 6.14 0.29 -15.53
N ALA A 71 6.66 -0.71 -16.26
CA ALA A 71 5.99 -1.99 -16.41
C ALA A 71 6.04 -2.79 -15.10
N ALA A 72 7.22 -2.84 -14.46
CA ALA A 72 7.36 -3.45 -13.13
C ALA A 72 6.51 -2.72 -12.09
N VAL A 73 6.48 -1.37 -12.10
CA VAL A 73 5.63 -0.58 -11.20
C VAL A 73 4.15 -0.92 -11.37
N GLU A 74 3.64 -1.01 -12.61
CA GLU A 74 2.24 -1.37 -12.83
C GLU A 74 1.92 -2.77 -12.30
N GLN A 75 2.76 -3.76 -12.59
CA GLN A 75 2.56 -5.13 -12.15
C GLN A 75 2.55 -5.21 -10.61
N LEU A 76 3.59 -4.69 -9.96
CA LEU A 76 3.74 -4.71 -8.50
C LEU A 76 2.59 -3.96 -7.81
N ALA A 77 2.17 -2.80 -8.34
CA ALA A 77 1.05 -2.06 -7.78
C ALA A 77 -0.26 -2.85 -7.85
N ARG A 78 -0.54 -3.51 -8.99
CA ARG A 78 -1.74 -4.35 -9.14
C ARG A 78 -1.74 -5.52 -8.18
N GLU A 79 -0.61 -6.21 -8.05
CA GLU A 79 -0.44 -7.32 -7.11
C GLU A 79 -0.66 -6.84 -5.67
N HIS A 80 -0.03 -5.74 -5.27
CA HIS A 80 -0.15 -5.16 -3.93
C HIS A 80 -1.61 -4.82 -3.55
N PHE A 81 -2.34 -4.14 -4.42
CA PHE A 81 -3.74 -3.79 -4.15
C PHE A 81 -4.70 -4.99 -4.21
N THR A 82 -4.38 -6.03 -4.98
CA THR A 82 -5.20 -7.25 -5.06
C THR A 82 -4.92 -8.22 -3.91
N ALA A 83 -3.70 -8.28 -3.41
CA ALA A 83 -3.32 -9.04 -2.22
C ALA A 83 -3.99 -8.49 -0.94
N ALA A 84 -4.21 -7.16 -0.88
CA ALA A 84 -4.96 -6.51 0.20
C ALA A 84 -6.48 -6.78 0.14
N ARG A 85 -7.00 -7.37 -0.94
CA ARG A 85 -8.44 -7.66 -1.09
C ARG A 85 -8.77 -9.04 -0.52
N PRO A 86 -9.69 -9.18 0.45
CA PRO A 86 -10.11 -10.50 0.92
C PRO A 86 -10.73 -11.31 -0.24
N PRO A 87 -10.53 -12.64 -0.29
CA PRO A 87 -11.16 -13.48 -1.29
C PRO A 87 -12.68 -13.31 -1.21
N ARG A 88 -13.34 -13.12 -2.37
CA ARG A 88 -14.79 -13.10 -2.43
C ARG A 88 -15.32 -14.49 -2.07
N ALA A 89 -16.14 -14.57 -1.03
CA ALA A 89 -16.97 -15.73 -0.72
C ALA A 89 -18.09 -15.90 -1.75
#